data_AF-A0A496UJ73-F1
#
_entry.id   AF-A0A496UJ73-F1
#
_cell.length_a   1.000
_cell.length_b   1.000
_cell.length_c   1.000
_cell.angle_alpha   90.00
_cell.angle_beta   90.00
_cell.angle_gamma   90.00
#
_symmetry.space_group_name_H-M   'P 1'
#
loop_
_entity.id
_entity.type
_entity.pdbx_description
1 polymer ?
#
loop_
_entity_poly.entity_id
_entity_poly.type
_entity_poly.pdbx_seq_one_letter_code
_entity_poly.pdbx_strand_id
1 'polypeptide(L)'
;MPEEKNGGSEPVEEPVDIPQNGESTEPAEEPVEAPAVNTAARDSKPEIHEISCDNCGAPLTYMEGEAVITCAYCGTTTMLAGYDNIVIVESHYLLPPKVGRDEAIGIASGWLKKGFYKSKDLPNKVTWRKTEARVLPYWIVRCTGSTRWSGMQKRTKTVGSGKNKATKTFWEPVSGNFTEDYTWPVYAREDTSEFWGIRNIEPGKQCVFPDWGKFIFRLGGSKRAPNKNLLEGKMDFSIDELKKANMHEHIINGQIIQERAESSGRNRIIELHQEKAETKATQVTDIDTTIDVQGVDLVYLPIWELVYNYAGRDYNVLVDACRQEVLSGEAPVGKWAKATIFDIIFLFIAVIFAVIGGVSEGAAWPWIAAGVFGGSAIAYSVWTATMKE
;
A
#
# COMPACT_ATOMS: atom_id res chain seq x y z
N MET A 1 -35.75 -27.50 -84.30
CA MET A 1 -34.46 -27.94 -83.72
C MET A 1 -34.47 -27.55 -82.25
N PRO A 2 -34.05 -28.48 -81.39
CA PRO A 2 -34.89 -29.07 -80.34
C PRO A 2 -34.33 -28.68 -78.94
N GLU A 3 -34.69 -29.16 -77.76
CA GLU A 3 -35.43 -30.33 -77.25
C GLU A 3 -35.57 -30.11 -75.71
N GLU A 4 -36.77 -30.35 -75.17
CA GLU A 4 -37.09 -31.17 -73.98
C GLU A 4 -36.07 -31.34 -72.82
N LYS A 5 -36.41 -31.39 -71.52
CA LYS A 5 -37.44 -32.20 -70.81
C LYS A 5 -37.73 -31.52 -69.44
N ASN A 6 -38.97 -31.34 -68.98
CA ASN A 6 -40.03 -32.26 -68.50
C ASN A 6 -39.82 -32.92 -67.13
N GLY A 7 -40.86 -32.79 -66.29
CA GLY A 7 -41.16 -33.50 -65.03
C GLY A 7 -41.49 -32.49 -63.91
N GLY A 8 -42.75 -32.16 -63.55
CA GLY A 8 -43.88 -33.02 -63.12
C GLY A 8 -43.71 -33.34 -61.62
N SER A 9 -44.61 -33.14 -60.66
CA SER A 9 -46.08 -32.95 -60.59
C SER A 9 -46.47 -32.60 -59.13
N GLU A 10 -47.56 -31.84 -58.90
CA GLU A 10 -48.30 -31.71 -57.61
C GLU A 10 -48.99 -33.04 -57.19
N PRO A 11 -49.75 -33.20 -56.07
CA PRO A 11 -50.20 -32.30 -54.96
C PRO A 11 -49.90 -32.93 -53.55
N VAL A 12 -50.25 -32.43 -52.35
CA VAL A 12 -51.54 -32.28 -51.60
C VAL A 12 -51.12 -31.72 -50.20
N GLU A 13 -51.77 -30.77 -49.50
CA GLU A 13 -52.83 -30.89 -48.46
C GLU A 13 -52.96 -29.50 -47.78
N GLU A 14 -54.12 -28.85 -47.92
CA GLU A 14 -55.14 -28.55 -46.88
C GLU A 14 -54.86 -27.36 -45.92
N PRO A 15 -55.85 -26.46 -45.72
CA PRO A 15 -55.71 -25.30 -44.84
C PRO A 15 -56.09 -25.66 -43.40
N VAL A 16 -55.30 -25.21 -42.42
CA VAL A 16 -55.66 -25.39 -41.00
C VAL A 16 -55.99 -24.05 -40.37
N ASP A 17 -57.26 -23.97 -40.00
CA ASP A 17 -57.92 -22.95 -39.20
C ASP A 17 -57.38 -22.86 -37.76
N ILE A 18 -57.50 -21.66 -37.23
CA ILE A 18 -57.21 -21.23 -35.87
C ILE A 18 -58.21 -21.87 -34.88
N PRO A 19 -57.77 -22.33 -33.70
CA PRO A 19 -58.60 -22.30 -32.51
C PRO A 19 -58.08 -21.28 -31.50
N GLN A 20 -58.95 -20.33 -31.17
CA GLN A 20 -58.94 -19.60 -29.91
C GLN A 20 -59.35 -20.53 -28.77
N ASN A 21 -58.64 -20.46 -27.64
CA ASN A 21 -59.17 -20.37 -26.28
C ASN A 21 -58.10 -20.82 -25.27
N GLY A 22 -57.89 -20.02 -24.23
CA GLY A 22 -57.02 -20.41 -23.13
C GLY A 22 -56.62 -19.23 -22.26
N GLU A 23 -57.54 -18.86 -21.39
CA GLU A 23 -57.45 -17.86 -20.33
C GLU A 23 -56.12 -17.84 -19.58
N SER A 24 -55.68 -16.62 -19.29
CA SER A 24 -54.55 -16.27 -18.43
C SER A 24 -54.64 -16.86 -17.03
N THR A 25 -53.63 -17.64 -16.67
CA THR A 25 -53.18 -17.77 -15.28
C THR A 25 -51.66 -17.63 -15.27
N GLU A 26 -51.17 -16.50 -14.75
CA GLU A 26 -49.78 -16.37 -14.30
C GLU A 26 -49.45 -17.52 -13.35
N PRO A 27 -48.40 -18.33 -13.60
CA PRO A 27 -47.80 -19.12 -12.54
C PRO A 27 -47.10 -18.16 -11.58
N ALA A 28 -47.45 -18.25 -10.30
CA ALA A 28 -46.81 -17.53 -9.22
C ALA A 28 -45.28 -17.63 -9.32
N GLU A 29 -44.60 -16.49 -9.25
CA GLU A 29 -43.16 -16.42 -9.05
C GLU A 29 -42.83 -17.13 -7.73
N GLU A 30 -42.28 -18.34 -7.82
CA GLU A 30 -41.55 -18.93 -6.71
C GLU A 30 -40.34 -18.01 -6.42
N PRO A 31 -40.10 -17.64 -5.14
CA PRO A 31 -38.97 -16.81 -4.81
C PRO A 31 -37.70 -17.59 -5.17
N VAL A 32 -36.97 -17.07 -6.15
CA VAL A 32 -35.65 -17.57 -6.53
C VAL A 32 -34.75 -17.36 -5.32
N GLU A 33 -34.59 -18.39 -4.49
CA GLU A 33 -33.57 -18.42 -3.46
C GLU A 33 -32.23 -18.19 -4.14
N ALA A 34 -31.64 -17.03 -3.88
CA ALA A 34 -30.28 -16.72 -4.28
C ALA A 34 -29.38 -17.88 -3.83
N PRO A 35 -28.46 -18.36 -4.68
CA PRO A 35 -27.55 -19.42 -4.27
C PRO A 35 -26.82 -18.94 -3.03
N ALA A 36 -27.04 -19.64 -1.92
CA ALA A 36 -26.40 -19.35 -0.65
C ALA A 36 -24.88 -19.35 -0.89
N VAL A 37 -24.30 -18.15 -0.92
CA VAL A 37 -22.86 -17.99 -0.81
C VAL A 37 -22.51 -18.57 0.56
N ASN A 38 -21.98 -19.77 0.54
CA ASN A 38 -21.49 -20.44 1.74
C ASN A 38 -20.32 -19.61 2.28
N THR A 39 -20.61 -18.69 3.21
CA THR A 39 -19.64 -17.87 3.93
C THR A 39 -18.80 -18.67 4.94
N ALA A 40 -18.77 -20.00 4.85
CA ALA A 40 -17.84 -20.84 5.58
C ALA A 40 -16.53 -21.00 4.81
N ALA A 41 -15.69 -19.96 4.83
CA ALA A 41 -14.28 -20.04 4.45
C ALA A 41 -13.49 -19.15 5.42
N ARG A 42 -12.52 -19.60 6.23
CA ARG A 42 -11.98 -20.92 6.58
C ARG A 42 -11.31 -20.73 7.95
N ASP A 43 -11.87 -21.30 9.03
CA ASP A 43 -11.22 -21.42 10.34
C ASP A 43 -10.39 -22.72 10.45
N SER A 44 -9.96 -23.29 9.33
CA SER A 44 -9.02 -24.41 9.33
C SER A 44 -7.63 -23.87 9.66
N LYS A 45 -7.11 -24.23 10.83
CA LYS A 45 -5.71 -24.02 11.22
C LYS A 45 -4.81 -24.39 10.03
N PRO A 46 -3.81 -23.56 9.66
CA PRO A 46 -2.96 -23.85 8.51
C PRO A 46 -2.28 -25.20 8.69
N GLU A 47 -2.47 -26.11 7.73
CA GLU A 47 -1.73 -27.36 7.67
C GLU A 47 -0.30 -27.04 7.25
N ILE A 48 0.66 -27.51 8.05
CA ILE A 48 2.09 -27.36 7.78
C ILE A 48 2.55 -28.64 7.09
N HIS A 49 3.11 -28.49 5.90
CA HIS A 49 3.67 -29.57 5.12
C HIS A 49 5.20 -29.52 5.15
N GLU A 50 5.84 -30.66 4.92
CA GLU A 50 7.29 -30.81 4.91
C GLU A 50 7.74 -31.52 3.64
N ILE A 51 8.74 -30.95 2.96
CA ILE A 51 9.41 -31.55 1.80
C ILE A 51 10.92 -31.50 1.99
N SER A 52 11.66 -32.41 1.35
CA SER A 52 13.12 -32.39 1.38
C SER A 52 13.68 -31.43 0.34
N CYS A 53 14.70 -30.65 0.70
CA CYS A 53 15.41 -29.79 -0.25
C CYS A 53 16.17 -30.63 -1.30
N ASP A 54 15.95 -30.35 -2.58
CA ASP A 54 16.60 -31.09 -3.68
C ASP A 54 18.13 -30.98 -3.71
N ASN A 55 18.68 -29.89 -3.15
CA ASN A 55 20.11 -29.63 -3.19
C ASN A 55 20.88 -30.23 -2.00
N CYS A 56 20.33 -30.14 -0.78
CA CYS A 56 21.04 -30.59 0.44
C CYS A 56 20.31 -31.63 1.29
N GLY A 57 19.05 -31.96 0.96
CA GLY A 57 18.23 -32.93 1.71
C GLY A 57 17.66 -32.42 3.02
N ALA A 58 17.86 -31.14 3.38
CA ALA A 58 17.31 -30.57 4.61
C ALA A 58 15.77 -30.42 4.53
N PRO A 59 15.05 -30.53 5.66
CA PRO A 59 13.61 -30.38 5.68
C PRO A 59 13.20 -28.93 5.42
N LEU A 60 12.24 -28.75 4.51
CA LEU A 60 11.63 -27.47 4.16
C LEU A 60 10.16 -27.51 4.57
N THR A 61 9.77 -26.60 5.44
CA THR A 61 8.38 -26.44 5.87
C THR A 61 7.67 -25.39 5.03
N TYR A 62 6.43 -25.67 4.62
CA TYR A 62 5.60 -24.70 3.93
C TYR A 62 4.13 -24.86 4.32
N MET A 63 3.34 -23.81 4.07
CA MET A 63 1.89 -23.82 4.23
C MET A 63 1.19 -23.86 2.87
N GLU A 64 -0.04 -24.35 2.82
CA GLU A 64 -0.86 -24.29 1.60
C GLU A 64 -0.91 -22.87 1.03
N GLY A 65 -0.67 -22.76 -0.28
CA GLY A 65 -0.61 -21.48 -1.00
C GLY A 65 0.77 -20.82 -1.01
N GLU A 66 1.75 -21.31 -0.26
CA GLU A 66 3.15 -20.91 -0.43
C GLU A 66 3.74 -21.55 -1.70
N ALA A 67 4.29 -20.72 -2.56
CA ALA A 67 4.77 -21.07 -3.89
C ALA A 67 6.27 -20.84 -4.08
N VAL A 68 6.94 -20.08 -3.20
CA VAL A 68 8.38 -19.80 -3.27
C VAL A 68 9.01 -20.12 -1.92
N ILE A 69 9.86 -21.13 -1.87
CA ILE A 69 10.46 -21.65 -0.63
C ILE A 69 11.98 -21.55 -0.74
N THR A 70 12.62 -21.04 0.29
CA THR A 70 14.09 -20.94 0.35
C THR A 70 14.64 -21.76 1.50
N CYS A 71 15.58 -22.65 1.19
CA CYS A 71 16.23 -23.49 2.18
C CYS A 71 17.08 -22.65 3.15
N ALA A 72 16.73 -22.67 4.43
CA ALA A 72 17.49 -22.01 5.50
C ALA A 72 18.91 -22.58 5.70
N TYR A 73 19.20 -23.76 5.14
CA TYR A 73 20.48 -24.45 5.31
C TYR A 73 21.48 -24.14 4.18
N CYS A 74 21.06 -24.34 2.92
CA CYS A 74 21.92 -24.19 1.75
C CYS A 74 21.58 -22.97 0.85
N GLY A 75 20.42 -22.33 1.05
CA GLY A 75 20.00 -21.16 0.29
C GLY A 75 19.36 -21.44 -1.08
N THR A 76 19.19 -22.70 -1.47
CA THR A 76 18.44 -23.08 -2.68
C THR A 76 17.01 -22.59 -2.56
N THR A 77 16.55 -21.86 -3.59
CA THR A 77 15.17 -21.37 -3.69
C THR A 77 14.43 -22.14 -4.77
N THR A 78 13.27 -22.61 -4.39
CA THR A 78 12.45 -23.52 -5.16
C THR A 78 11.05 -22.94 -5.30
N MET A 79 10.49 -22.97 -6.51
CA MET A 79 9.10 -22.63 -6.79
C MET A 79 8.24 -23.87 -6.93
N LEU A 80 7.11 -23.90 -6.23
CA LEU A 80 6.09 -24.94 -6.34
C LEU A 80 5.05 -24.50 -7.39
N ALA A 81 5.29 -24.82 -8.66
CA ALA A 81 4.41 -24.47 -9.78
C ALA A 81 3.35 -25.57 -10.04
N GLY A 82 2.40 -25.68 -9.11
CA GLY A 82 1.38 -26.75 -9.14
C GLY A 82 1.87 -28.06 -8.52
N TYR A 83 0.97 -29.03 -8.37
CA TYR A 83 1.14 -30.22 -7.52
C TYR A 83 2.39 -31.08 -7.79
N ASP A 84 3.08 -30.92 -8.94
CA ASP A 84 4.24 -31.74 -9.31
C ASP A 84 5.42 -30.99 -10.00
N ASN A 85 5.36 -29.67 -10.23
CA ASN A 85 6.45 -28.96 -10.93
C ASN A 85 7.27 -28.10 -9.97
N ILE A 86 8.43 -28.62 -9.60
CA ILE A 86 9.42 -27.95 -8.78
C ILE A 86 10.43 -27.26 -9.70
N VAL A 87 10.44 -25.93 -9.73
CA VAL A 87 11.36 -25.13 -10.56
C VAL A 87 12.34 -24.38 -9.67
N ILE A 88 13.64 -24.56 -9.92
CA ILE A 88 14.69 -23.84 -9.19
C ILE A 88 14.74 -22.40 -9.71
N VAL A 89 14.75 -21.42 -8.79
CA VAL A 89 15.00 -20.02 -9.14
C VAL A 89 16.49 -19.85 -9.37
N GLU A 90 16.89 -19.66 -10.63
CA GLU A 90 18.32 -19.63 -11.01
C GLU A 90 19.04 -18.37 -10.53
N SER A 91 18.34 -17.26 -10.28
CA SER A 91 18.95 -16.00 -9.84
C SER A 91 18.04 -15.22 -8.91
N HIS A 92 18.42 -15.19 -7.64
CA HIS A 92 17.82 -14.40 -6.58
C HIS A 92 18.91 -13.64 -5.82
N TYR A 93 18.52 -12.52 -5.24
CA TYR A 93 19.42 -11.55 -4.64
C TYR A 93 19.08 -11.30 -3.19
N LEU A 94 20.07 -10.84 -2.43
CA LEU A 94 19.94 -10.46 -1.03
C LEU A 94 20.44 -9.03 -0.85
N LEU A 95 19.70 -8.22 -0.08
CA LEU A 95 20.26 -7.00 0.48
C LEU A 95 21.14 -7.38 1.67
N PRO A 96 22.43 -7.00 1.70
CA PRO A 96 23.37 -7.51 2.69
C PRO A 96 22.95 -7.11 4.11
N PRO A 97 22.72 -8.07 5.03
CA PRO A 97 22.38 -7.77 6.41
C PRO A 97 23.63 -7.24 7.14
N LYS A 98 23.68 -5.92 7.37
CA LYS A 98 24.78 -5.24 8.07
C LYS A 98 24.51 -5.01 9.56
N VAL A 99 23.30 -5.33 10.03
CA VAL A 99 22.81 -5.01 11.37
C VAL A 99 22.44 -6.28 12.11
N GLY A 100 23.11 -6.52 13.24
CA GLY A 100 22.74 -7.57 14.18
C GLY A 100 21.61 -7.18 15.13
N ARG A 101 21.17 -8.12 15.96
CA ARG A 101 20.06 -7.93 16.92
C ARG A 101 20.24 -6.71 17.84
N ASP A 102 21.39 -6.60 18.51
CA ASP A 102 21.64 -5.54 19.49
C ASP A 102 21.83 -4.17 18.82
N GLU A 103 22.42 -4.17 17.62
CA GLU A 103 22.55 -2.96 16.80
C GLU A 103 21.18 -2.45 16.34
N ALA A 104 20.26 -3.35 15.99
CA ALA A 104 18.88 -2.98 15.64
C ALA A 104 18.17 -2.30 16.83
N ILE A 105 18.35 -2.82 18.05
CA ILE A 105 17.86 -2.18 19.28
C ILE A 105 18.50 -0.80 19.46
N GLY A 106 19.80 -0.67 19.18
CA GLY A 106 20.51 0.61 19.22
C GLY A 106 19.96 1.64 18.23
N ILE A 107 19.72 1.23 16.98
CA ILE A 107 19.13 2.08 15.93
C ILE A 107 17.71 2.52 16.32
N ALA A 108 16.88 1.58 16.79
CA ALA A 108 15.53 1.86 17.23
C ALA A 108 15.52 2.81 18.44
N SER A 109 16.38 2.57 19.44
CA SER A 109 16.57 3.45 20.59
C SER A 109 17.05 4.86 20.18
N GLY A 110 17.96 4.94 19.21
CA GLY A 110 18.43 6.20 18.63
C GLY A 110 17.32 6.97 17.89
N TRP A 111 16.43 6.26 17.21
CA TRP A 111 15.24 6.84 16.60
C TRP A 111 14.24 7.33 17.65
N LEU A 112 14.04 6.60 18.75
CA LEU A 112 13.17 7.01 19.87
C LEU A 112 13.66 8.30 20.56
N LYS A 113 14.98 8.53 20.60
CA LYS A 113 15.58 9.79 21.10
C LYS A 113 15.31 11.01 20.20
N LYS A 114 14.98 10.79 18.92
CA LYS A 114 14.83 11.84 17.91
C LYS A 114 13.36 12.14 17.61
N GLY A 115 13.04 13.42 17.46
CA GLY A 115 11.72 13.92 17.05
C GLY A 115 11.05 14.73 18.15
N PHE A 116 10.54 15.91 17.80
CA PHE A 116 10.00 16.88 18.77
C PHE A 116 8.77 16.37 19.53
N TYR A 117 8.00 15.45 18.94
CA TYR A 117 6.74 14.96 19.50
C TYR A 117 6.94 13.78 20.48
N LYS A 118 8.08 13.10 20.47
CA LYS A 118 8.30 11.92 21.31
C LYS A 118 8.56 12.30 22.76
N SER A 119 8.21 11.41 23.69
CA SER A 119 8.48 11.65 25.11
C SER A 119 9.98 11.68 25.39
N LYS A 120 10.44 12.60 26.25
CA LYS A 120 11.88 12.77 26.55
C LYS A 120 12.45 11.63 27.40
N ASP A 121 11.61 11.01 28.21
CA ASP A 121 11.92 9.86 29.07
C ASP A 121 11.80 8.51 28.34
N LEU A 122 11.22 8.51 27.12
CA LEU A 122 10.99 7.32 26.31
C LEU A 122 12.23 6.41 26.25
N PRO A 123 13.43 6.91 25.88
CA PRO A 123 14.59 6.04 25.71
C PRO A 123 15.06 5.38 27.01
N ASN A 124 14.68 5.91 28.18
CA ASN A 124 15.13 5.43 29.49
C ASN A 124 14.13 4.49 30.16
N LYS A 125 12.86 4.51 29.75
CA LYS A 125 11.79 3.68 30.36
C LYS A 125 11.28 2.57 29.45
N VAL A 126 11.78 2.50 28.22
CA VAL A 126 11.37 1.49 27.26
C VAL A 126 11.92 0.11 27.65
N THR A 127 11.05 -0.90 27.61
CA THR A 127 11.42 -2.31 27.76
C THR A 127 11.16 -3.05 26.45
N TRP A 128 12.19 -3.61 25.84
CA TRP A 128 12.03 -4.40 24.61
C TRP A 128 11.36 -5.75 24.93
N ARG A 129 10.21 -6.02 24.30
CA ARG A 129 9.42 -7.24 24.47
C ARG A 129 9.75 -8.28 23.41
N LYS A 130 9.89 -7.85 22.16
CA LYS A 130 10.12 -8.69 20.99
C LYS A 130 11.25 -8.10 20.15
N THR A 131 12.10 -8.96 19.62
CA THR A 131 13.12 -8.60 18.63
C THR A 131 13.29 -9.80 17.73
N GLU A 132 12.64 -9.78 16.58
CA GLU A 132 12.65 -10.89 15.62
C GLU A 132 13.23 -10.43 14.29
N ALA A 133 14.06 -11.29 13.71
CA ALA A 133 14.50 -11.12 12.34
C ALA A 133 13.38 -11.53 11.39
N ARG A 134 13.28 -10.86 10.24
CA ARG A 134 12.42 -11.28 9.12
C ARG A 134 13.19 -11.02 7.83
N VAL A 135 13.27 -12.02 6.95
CA VAL A 135 13.87 -11.86 5.62
C VAL A 135 12.75 -11.96 4.59
N LEU A 136 12.35 -10.81 4.07
CA LEU A 136 11.15 -10.66 3.27
C LEU A 136 11.44 -10.85 1.77
N PRO A 137 10.72 -11.74 1.07
CA PRO A 137 10.84 -11.88 -0.37
C PRO A 137 10.07 -10.78 -1.13
N TYR A 138 10.73 -10.10 -2.04
CA TYR A 138 10.13 -9.15 -2.99
C TYR A 138 10.49 -9.52 -4.41
N TRP A 139 9.49 -9.57 -5.29
CA TRP A 139 9.72 -9.58 -6.72
C TRP A 139 9.90 -8.15 -7.20
N ILE A 140 11.01 -7.87 -7.87
CA ILE A 140 11.30 -6.55 -8.43
C ILE A 140 11.08 -6.61 -9.93
N VAL A 141 9.96 -6.05 -10.38
CA VAL A 141 9.61 -5.98 -11.81
C VAL A 141 10.28 -4.75 -12.40
N ARG A 142 11.22 -4.97 -13.34
CA ARG A 142 11.87 -3.90 -14.11
C ARG A 142 11.24 -3.83 -15.49
N CYS A 143 10.76 -2.65 -15.85
CA CYS A 143 10.10 -2.47 -17.14
C CYS A 143 10.08 -1.02 -17.58
N THR A 144 10.00 -0.84 -18.89
CA THR A 144 9.85 0.46 -19.55
C THR A 144 8.41 0.57 -20.06
N GLY A 145 7.67 1.56 -19.55
CA GLY A 145 6.34 1.88 -20.03
C GLY A 145 6.42 2.98 -21.09
N SER A 146 5.86 2.75 -22.28
CA SER A 146 5.76 3.76 -23.33
C SER A 146 4.30 3.99 -23.69
N THR A 147 3.84 5.22 -23.53
CA THR A 147 2.44 5.59 -23.82
C THR A 147 2.35 6.67 -24.87
N ARG A 148 1.45 6.46 -25.82
CA ARG A 148 0.93 7.49 -26.72
C ARG A 148 -0.51 7.78 -26.32
N TRP A 149 -0.88 9.05 -26.25
CA TRP A 149 -2.22 9.44 -25.86
C TRP A 149 -2.70 10.62 -26.71
N SER A 150 -4.02 10.72 -26.86
CA SER A 150 -4.70 11.85 -27.47
C SER A 150 -5.98 12.19 -26.73
N GLY A 151 -6.40 13.45 -26.79
CA GLY A 151 -7.56 13.93 -26.06
C GLY A 151 -7.90 15.38 -26.38
N MET A 152 -8.77 15.95 -25.56
CA MET A 152 -9.25 17.33 -25.66
C MET A 152 -8.91 18.10 -24.39
N GLN A 153 -8.41 19.31 -24.55
CA GLN A 153 -8.14 20.23 -23.46
C GLN A 153 -9.13 21.40 -23.49
N LYS A 154 -9.76 21.64 -22.35
CA LYS A 154 -10.66 22.78 -22.16
C LYS A 154 -9.83 24.03 -21.90
N ARG A 155 -9.88 25.00 -22.81
CA ARG A 155 -9.24 26.31 -22.67
C ARG A 155 -10.30 27.38 -22.48
N THR A 156 -9.97 28.40 -21.69
CA THR A 156 -10.81 29.59 -21.51
C THR A 156 -10.08 30.82 -22.05
N LYS A 157 -10.79 31.64 -22.81
CA LYS A 157 -10.32 32.95 -23.26
C LYS A 157 -11.29 34.01 -22.78
N THR A 158 -10.79 35.00 -22.05
CA THR A 158 -11.54 36.20 -21.74
C THR A 158 -11.54 37.10 -22.97
N VAL A 159 -12.72 37.35 -23.52
CA VAL A 159 -12.91 38.24 -24.68
C VAL A 159 -13.72 39.46 -24.28
N GLY A 160 -13.43 40.62 -24.88
CA GLY A 160 -14.10 41.90 -24.61
C GLY A 160 -13.30 42.87 -23.73
N SER A 161 -13.78 44.11 -23.62
CA SER A 161 -13.16 45.20 -22.84
C SER A 161 -14.21 45.93 -21.98
N GLY A 162 -13.80 46.46 -20.83
CA GLY A 162 -14.68 47.17 -19.90
C GLY A 162 -15.75 46.26 -19.26
N LYS A 163 -17.02 46.69 -19.31
CA LYS A 163 -18.19 45.97 -18.76
C LYS A 163 -18.62 44.74 -19.58
N ASN A 164 -18.08 44.55 -20.79
CA ASN A 164 -18.46 43.49 -21.72
C ASN A 164 -17.46 42.31 -21.75
N LYS A 165 -16.81 42.00 -20.62
CA LYS A 165 -15.93 40.82 -20.53
C LYS A 165 -16.78 39.55 -20.47
N ALA A 166 -16.54 38.63 -21.41
CA ALA A 166 -17.15 37.31 -21.41
C ALA A 166 -16.06 36.23 -21.47
N THR A 167 -16.17 35.20 -20.64
CA THR A 167 -15.28 34.04 -20.68
C THR A 167 -15.84 33.03 -21.68
N LYS A 168 -15.14 32.85 -22.80
CA LYS A 168 -15.49 31.79 -23.76
C LYS A 168 -14.63 30.57 -23.50
N THR A 169 -15.29 29.41 -23.48
CA THR A 169 -14.63 28.12 -23.39
C THR A 169 -14.52 27.53 -24.80
N PHE A 170 -13.36 26.99 -25.14
CA PHE A 170 -13.15 26.21 -26.36
C PHE A 170 -12.38 24.94 -26.06
N TRP A 171 -12.55 23.93 -26.91
CA TRP A 171 -11.84 22.66 -26.83
C TRP A 171 -10.74 22.64 -27.87
N GLU A 172 -9.55 22.23 -27.46
CA GLU A 172 -8.36 22.12 -28.31
C GLU A 172 -7.88 20.67 -28.29
N PRO A 173 -7.64 20.04 -29.45
CA PRO A 173 -7.07 18.69 -29.49
C PRO A 173 -5.63 18.74 -28.96
N VAL A 174 -5.32 17.83 -28.05
CA VAL A 174 -3.99 17.67 -27.48
C VAL A 174 -3.57 16.22 -27.61
N SER A 175 -2.29 16.00 -27.86
CA SER A 175 -1.71 14.67 -27.90
C SER A 175 -0.29 14.72 -27.37
N GLY A 176 0.21 13.55 -27.02
CA GLY A 176 1.58 13.42 -26.57
C GLY A 176 2.02 11.98 -26.47
N ASN A 177 3.29 11.82 -26.18
CA ASN A 177 3.86 10.56 -25.76
C ASN A 177 4.71 10.78 -24.52
N PHE A 178 4.94 9.72 -23.77
CA PHE A 178 5.94 9.68 -22.72
C PHE A 178 6.38 8.25 -22.49
N THR A 179 7.66 8.11 -22.15
CA THR A 179 8.29 6.83 -21.82
C THR A 179 9.00 6.99 -20.49
N GLU A 180 8.80 6.03 -19.59
CA GLU A 180 9.42 6.02 -18.27
C GLU A 180 9.84 4.60 -17.87
N ASP A 181 10.96 4.52 -17.16
CA ASP A 181 11.47 3.30 -16.58
C ASP A 181 10.96 3.13 -15.15
N TYR A 182 10.53 1.91 -14.83
CA TYR A 182 9.99 1.56 -13.53
C TYR A 182 10.75 0.40 -12.92
N THR A 183 10.87 0.46 -11.60
CA THR A 183 11.31 -0.64 -10.75
C THR A 183 10.22 -0.83 -9.72
N TRP A 184 9.34 -1.80 -9.95
CA TRP A 184 8.13 -2.00 -9.15
C TRP A 184 8.31 -3.17 -8.17
N PRO A 185 8.39 -2.92 -6.86
CA PRO A 185 8.47 -3.98 -5.86
C PRO A 185 7.09 -4.59 -5.62
N VAL A 186 6.99 -5.90 -5.71
CA VAL A 186 5.83 -6.70 -5.34
C VAL A 186 6.23 -7.58 -4.18
N TYR A 187 5.63 -7.36 -3.01
CA TYR A 187 5.86 -8.26 -1.87
C TYR A 187 5.37 -9.66 -2.25
N ALA A 188 6.18 -10.69 -2.06
CA ALA A 188 5.85 -12.01 -2.58
C ALA A 188 4.78 -12.76 -1.76
N ARG A 189 4.05 -12.09 -0.87
CA ARG A 189 2.91 -12.66 -0.12
C ARG A 189 1.65 -11.85 -0.37
N GLU A 190 0.49 -12.51 -0.30
CA GLU A 190 -0.80 -11.86 -0.54
C GLU A 190 -1.22 -10.97 0.63
N ASP A 191 -1.06 -11.46 1.86
CA ASP A 191 -1.44 -10.72 3.06
C ASP A 191 -0.28 -9.91 3.65
N THR A 192 -0.32 -8.61 3.39
CA THR A 192 0.60 -7.62 3.96
C THR A 192 0.29 -7.24 5.41
N SER A 193 -0.78 -7.78 6.00
CA SER A 193 -1.14 -7.58 7.42
C SER A 193 -0.64 -8.67 8.35
N GLU A 194 -0.13 -9.78 7.81
CA GLU A 194 0.50 -10.87 8.56
C GLU A 194 1.64 -10.38 9.46
N PHE A 195 2.41 -9.40 8.97
CA PHE A 195 3.46 -8.73 9.73
C PHE A 195 3.15 -7.25 9.86
N TRP A 196 3.30 -6.72 11.07
CA TRP A 196 3.09 -5.30 11.31
C TRP A 196 4.07 -4.46 10.47
N GLY A 197 3.55 -3.41 9.82
CA GLY A 197 4.37 -2.39 9.20
C GLY A 197 4.84 -2.63 7.76
N ILE A 198 4.54 -3.79 7.16
CA ILE A 198 4.94 -4.07 5.75
C ILE A 198 4.27 -3.10 4.77
N ARG A 199 2.97 -2.81 4.95
CA ARG A 199 2.30 -1.76 4.15
C ARG A 199 2.88 -0.37 4.35
N ASN A 200 3.52 -0.13 5.50
CA ASN A 200 4.04 1.19 5.85
C ASN A 200 5.37 1.50 5.17
N ILE A 201 6.04 0.49 4.60
CA ILE A 201 7.31 0.65 3.88
C ILE A 201 7.13 0.83 2.36
N GLU A 202 5.89 0.72 1.86
CA GLU A 202 5.56 1.06 0.48
C GLU A 202 5.80 2.56 0.21
N PRO A 203 6.50 2.92 -0.89
CA PRO A 203 6.82 4.31 -1.20
C PRO A 203 5.61 5.26 -1.12
N GLY A 204 5.79 6.38 -0.43
CA GLY A 204 4.76 7.42 -0.30
C GLY A 204 3.69 7.16 0.78
N LYS A 205 3.59 5.95 1.33
CA LYS A 205 2.73 5.67 2.49
C LYS A 205 3.28 6.31 3.75
N GLN A 206 2.42 6.62 4.72
CA GLN A 206 2.89 7.07 6.03
C GLN A 206 3.62 5.92 6.73
N CYS A 207 4.79 6.21 7.29
CA CYS A 207 5.60 5.18 7.95
C CYS A 207 5.84 5.43 9.45
N VAL A 208 5.50 6.62 9.95
CA VAL A 208 5.69 6.98 11.35
C VAL A 208 4.36 7.36 11.96
N PHE A 209 4.01 6.73 13.09
CA PHE A 209 2.69 6.83 13.69
C PHE A 209 2.79 7.36 15.13
N PRO A 210 2.49 8.65 15.36
CA PRO A 210 2.43 9.20 16.71
C PRO A 210 1.17 8.72 17.46
N ASP A 211 1.33 8.10 18.63
CA ASP A 211 0.22 7.76 19.52
C ASP A 211 -0.10 8.93 20.47
N TRP A 212 -1.21 9.61 20.18
CA TRP A 212 -1.71 10.75 20.97
C TRP A 212 -2.44 10.33 22.25
N GLY A 213 -2.75 9.04 22.42
CA GLY A 213 -3.59 8.55 23.51
C GLY A 213 -4.98 9.19 23.49
N LYS A 214 -5.45 9.67 24.65
CA LYS A 214 -6.76 10.33 24.80
C LYS A 214 -6.76 11.83 24.45
N PHE A 215 -5.66 12.36 23.91
CA PHE A 215 -5.56 13.78 23.61
C PHE A 215 -6.45 14.18 22.42
N ILE A 216 -7.07 15.36 22.52
CA ILE A 216 -8.13 15.81 21.62
C ILE A 216 -7.62 16.20 20.22
N PHE A 217 -6.38 16.64 20.10
CA PHE A 217 -5.79 17.02 18.81
C PHE A 217 -4.86 15.90 18.31
N ARG A 218 -5.13 15.39 17.11
CA ARG A 218 -4.27 14.41 16.44
C ARG A 218 -3.60 15.07 15.26
N LEU A 219 -2.30 15.34 15.40
CA LEU A 219 -1.47 15.95 14.36
C LEU A 219 -0.25 15.04 14.09
N GLY A 220 0.43 15.19 12.96
CA GLY A 220 1.67 14.44 12.70
C GLY A 220 1.47 13.05 12.07
N GLY A 221 2.58 12.32 11.96
CA GLY A 221 2.72 11.18 11.02
C GLY A 221 3.12 11.62 9.61
N SER A 222 3.87 12.72 9.49
CA SER A 222 4.21 13.35 8.22
C SER A 222 5.30 12.62 7.43
N LYS A 223 6.08 11.73 8.07
CA LYS A 223 7.14 11.02 7.35
C LYS A 223 6.51 9.96 6.46
N ARG A 224 6.68 10.14 5.15
CA ARG A 224 6.35 9.15 4.15
C ARG A 224 7.54 8.22 3.93
N ALA A 225 7.24 6.96 3.63
CA ALA A 225 8.25 5.99 3.22
C ALA A 225 8.97 6.50 1.96
N PRO A 226 10.31 6.52 1.95
CA PRO A 226 11.07 6.95 0.79
C PRO A 226 10.92 5.95 -0.36
N ASN A 227 11.00 6.44 -1.60
CA ASN A 227 11.07 5.57 -2.77
C ASN A 227 12.49 5.05 -2.96
N LYS A 228 12.83 3.98 -2.23
CA LYS A 228 14.17 3.36 -2.29
C LYS A 228 14.23 2.26 -3.32
N ASN A 229 15.32 2.23 -4.08
CA ASN A 229 15.58 1.16 -5.02
C ASN A 229 16.06 -0.10 -4.27
N LEU A 230 15.28 -1.18 -4.32
CA LEU A 230 15.65 -2.46 -3.70
C LEU A 230 16.75 -3.21 -4.48
N LEU A 231 17.09 -2.76 -5.69
CA LEU A 231 18.21 -3.30 -6.46
C LEU A 231 19.55 -2.65 -6.13
N GLU A 232 19.52 -1.48 -5.48
CA GLU A 232 20.73 -0.75 -5.14
C GLU A 232 21.47 -1.43 -3.98
N GLY A 233 22.70 -1.87 -4.24
CA GLY A 233 23.53 -2.55 -3.25
C GLY A 233 23.14 -4.01 -3.01
N LYS A 234 22.33 -4.61 -3.89
CA LYS A 234 22.04 -6.05 -3.86
C LYS A 234 23.29 -6.87 -4.15
N MET A 235 23.36 -8.05 -3.56
CA MET A 235 24.31 -9.10 -3.89
C MET A 235 23.58 -10.37 -4.28
N ASP A 236 24.27 -11.33 -4.89
CA ASP A 236 23.70 -12.66 -5.08
C ASP A 236 23.30 -13.26 -3.74
N PHE A 237 22.22 -14.03 -3.72
CA PHE A 237 21.72 -14.59 -2.48
C PHE A 237 22.79 -15.47 -1.81
N SER A 238 23.09 -15.16 -0.55
CA SER A 238 24.04 -15.91 0.26
C SER A 238 23.45 -16.23 1.61
N ILE A 239 23.26 -17.53 1.87
CA ILE A 239 22.79 -18.01 3.16
C ILE A 239 23.81 -17.74 4.28
N ASP A 240 25.10 -17.69 3.94
CA ASP A 240 26.16 -17.47 4.92
C ASP A 240 26.15 -16.04 5.47
N GLU A 241 25.78 -15.05 4.65
CA GLU A 241 25.56 -13.68 5.13
C GLU A 241 24.37 -13.61 6.10
N LEU A 242 23.30 -14.34 5.83
CA LEU A 242 22.17 -14.45 6.75
C LEU A 242 22.54 -15.19 8.04
N LYS A 243 23.39 -16.23 7.97
CA LYS A 243 23.90 -16.94 9.16
C LYS A 243 24.76 -16.02 10.04
N LYS A 244 25.66 -15.21 9.45
CA LYS A 244 26.46 -14.21 10.18
C LYS A 244 25.59 -13.22 10.94
N ALA A 245 24.46 -12.82 10.37
CA ALA A 245 23.49 -11.93 11.00
C ALA A 245 22.45 -12.66 11.89
N ASN A 246 22.51 -13.99 11.99
CA ASN A 246 21.55 -14.85 12.68
C ASN A 246 20.08 -14.69 12.20
N MET A 247 19.89 -14.57 10.87
CA MET A 247 18.58 -14.35 10.24
C MET A 247 18.13 -15.51 9.32
N HIS A 248 19.00 -16.50 9.07
CA HIS A 248 18.78 -17.59 8.11
C HIS A 248 17.52 -18.45 8.38
N GLU A 249 17.14 -18.67 9.63
CA GLU A 249 15.91 -19.40 10.00
C GLU A 249 14.62 -18.56 9.87
N HIS A 250 14.76 -17.26 9.58
CA HIS A 250 13.65 -16.30 9.55
C HIS A 250 13.33 -15.83 8.13
N ILE A 251 13.66 -16.66 7.13
CA ILE A 251 13.28 -16.42 5.74
C ILE A 251 11.81 -16.71 5.59
N ILE A 252 11.08 -15.75 5.03
CA ILE A 252 9.65 -15.89 4.81
C ILE A 252 9.42 -16.47 3.41
N ASN A 253 8.61 -17.51 3.32
CA ASN A 253 8.20 -18.09 2.04
C ASN A 253 7.29 -17.11 1.26
N GLY A 254 7.34 -17.17 -0.07
CA GLY A 254 6.44 -16.42 -0.94
C GLY A 254 5.21 -17.24 -1.34
N GLN A 255 4.08 -16.57 -1.55
CA GLN A 255 2.83 -17.10 -2.11
C GLN A 255 2.61 -16.63 -3.56
N ILE A 256 3.24 -15.53 -3.95
CA ILE A 256 3.14 -14.96 -5.29
C ILE A 256 4.30 -15.49 -6.13
N ILE A 257 3.98 -16.13 -7.25
CA ILE A 257 4.95 -16.57 -8.27
C ILE A 257 5.39 -15.42 -9.17
N GLN A 258 6.49 -15.63 -9.91
CA GLN A 258 7.11 -14.63 -10.78
C GLN A 258 6.13 -14.04 -11.81
N GLU A 259 5.35 -14.89 -12.50
CA GLU A 259 4.42 -14.49 -13.56
C GLU A 259 3.29 -13.61 -13.01
N ARG A 260 2.82 -13.91 -11.80
CA ARG A 260 1.79 -13.12 -11.11
C ARG A 260 2.35 -11.78 -10.66
N ALA A 261 3.59 -11.75 -10.18
CA ALA A 261 4.28 -10.50 -9.85
C ALA A 261 4.47 -9.62 -11.09
N GLU A 262 4.90 -10.20 -12.22
CA GLU A 262 5.02 -9.49 -13.50
C GLU A 262 3.68 -8.89 -13.92
N SER A 263 2.62 -9.70 -13.92
CA SER A 263 1.26 -9.26 -14.29
C SER A 263 0.77 -8.12 -13.39
N SER A 264 1.01 -8.23 -12.08
CA SER A 264 0.67 -7.18 -11.12
C SER A 264 1.44 -5.89 -11.39
N GLY A 265 2.75 -5.97 -11.69
CA GLY A 265 3.58 -4.82 -12.05
C GLY A 265 3.11 -4.15 -13.34
N ARG A 266 2.82 -4.93 -14.38
CA ARG A 266 2.29 -4.45 -15.66
C ARG A 266 0.98 -3.68 -15.48
N ASN A 267 0.01 -4.28 -14.80
CA ASN A 267 -1.30 -3.65 -14.57
C ASN A 267 -1.16 -2.33 -13.82
N ARG A 268 -0.31 -2.30 -12.80
CA ARG A 268 -0.12 -1.09 -12.01
C ARG A 268 0.55 0.05 -12.80
N ILE A 269 1.45 -0.28 -13.72
CA ILE A 269 2.10 0.71 -14.59
C ILE A 269 1.14 1.23 -15.66
N ILE A 270 0.29 0.37 -16.21
CA ILE A 270 -0.83 0.81 -17.08
C ILE A 270 -1.71 1.83 -16.35
N GLU A 271 -2.11 1.55 -15.11
CA GLU A 271 -2.90 2.48 -14.28
C GLU A 271 -2.17 3.81 -14.06
N LEU A 272 -0.88 3.79 -13.72
CA LEU A 272 -0.09 5.01 -13.53
C LEU A 272 0.02 5.85 -14.82
N HIS A 273 0.19 5.19 -15.97
CA HIS A 273 0.24 5.85 -17.26
C HIS A 273 -1.12 6.46 -17.64
N GLN A 274 -2.21 5.77 -17.33
CA GLN A 274 -3.58 6.28 -17.47
C GLN A 274 -3.78 7.54 -16.63
N GLU A 275 -3.54 7.46 -15.31
CA GLU A 275 -3.67 8.58 -14.37
C GLU A 275 -2.84 9.78 -14.86
N LYS A 276 -1.63 9.54 -15.33
CA LYS A 276 -0.74 10.59 -15.84
C LYS A 276 -1.23 11.21 -17.14
N ALA A 277 -1.78 10.44 -18.07
CA ALA A 277 -2.39 10.98 -19.28
C ALA A 277 -3.59 11.88 -18.94
N GLU A 278 -4.40 11.46 -17.97
CA GLU A 278 -5.54 12.24 -17.47
C GLU A 278 -5.12 13.56 -16.80
N THR A 279 -3.90 13.66 -16.25
CA THR A 279 -3.40 14.97 -15.78
C THR A 279 -3.03 15.94 -16.90
N LYS A 280 -2.80 15.45 -18.14
CA LYS A 280 -2.33 16.25 -19.28
C LYS A 280 -3.47 16.76 -20.17
N ALA A 281 -4.66 16.16 -20.09
CA ALA A 281 -5.84 16.55 -20.85
C ALA A 281 -7.07 16.70 -19.96
N THR A 282 -8.07 17.46 -20.41
CA THR A 282 -9.36 17.52 -19.69
C THR A 282 -10.17 16.26 -19.94
N GLN A 283 -10.06 15.70 -21.13
CA GLN A 283 -10.66 14.45 -21.53
C GLN A 283 -9.67 13.69 -22.40
N VAL A 284 -9.31 12.47 -22.01
CA VAL A 284 -8.50 11.56 -22.84
C VAL A 284 -9.46 10.77 -23.73
N THR A 285 -9.16 10.69 -25.02
CA THR A 285 -9.98 9.98 -26.02
C THR A 285 -9.39 8.63 -26.38
N ASP A 286 -8.07 8.58 -26.53
CA ASP A 286 -7.34 7.38 -26.91
C ASP A 286 -6.02 7.32 -26.15
N ILE A 287 -5.67 6.13 -25.69
CA ILE A 287 -4.44 5.86 -24.96
C ILE A 287 -3.97 4.46 -25.30
N ASP A 288 -2.74 4.38 -25.78
CA ASP A 288 -2.06 3.15 -26.12
C ASP A 288 -0.78 3.06 -25.30
N THR A 289 -0.68 2.01 -24.49
CA THR A 289 0.44 1.80 -23.56
C THR A 289 1.08 0.46 -23.84
N THR A 290 2.34 0.50 -24.27
CA THR A 290 3.18 -0.68 -24.44
C THR A 290 4.11 -0.80 -23.23
N ILE A 291 4.15 -1.98 -22.62
CA ILE A 291 5.07 -2.29 -21.52
C ILE A 291 6.08 -3.33 -21.98
N ASP A 292 7.35 -2.95 -21.92
CA ASP A 292 8.49 -3.84 -22.13
C ASP A 292 9.07 -4.26 -20.77
N VAL A 293 9.00 -5.55 -20.44
CA VAL A 293 9.52 -6.09 -19.18
C VAL A 293 10.96 -6.55 -19.40
N GLN A 294 11.89 -5.86 -18.74
CA GLN A 294 13.32 -6.12 -18.83
C GLN A 294 13.76 -7.29 -17.93
N GLY A 295 12.98 -7.61 -16.89
CA GLY A 295 13.25 -8.71 -15.97
C GLY A 295 12.44 -8.64 -14.68
N VAL A 296 12.38 -9.78 -13.99
CA VAL A 296 11.72 -9.92 -12.69
C VAL A 296 12.70 -10.60 -11.75
N ASP A 297 13.24 -9.84 -10.80
CA ASP A 297 14.30 -10.30 -9.92
C ASP A 297 13.73 -10.60 -8.52
N LEU A 298 13.98 -11.77 -7.95
CA LEU A 298 13.65 -12.05 -6.55
C LEU A 298 14.70 -11.43 -5.63
N VAL A 299 14.29 -10.55 -4.72
CA VAL A 299 15.17 -9.84 -3.79
C VAL A 299 14.70 -10.02 -2.35
N TYR A 300 15.60 -10.46 -1.49
CA TYR A 300 15.36 -10.61 -0.06
C TYR A 300 15.75 -9.35 0.71
N LEU A 301 14.80 -8.79 1.46
CA LEU A 301 14.98 -7.63 2.34
C LEU A 301 15.03 -8.10 3.81
N PRO A 302 16.22 -8.12 4.43
CA PRO A 302 16.34 -8.42 5.86
C PRO A 302 15.92 -7.21 6.70
N ILE A 303 15.01 -7.43 7.63
CA ILE A 303 14.54 -6.43 8.59
C ILE A 303 14.50 -7.00 10.00
N TRP A 304 14.51 -6.10 10.97
CA TRP A 304 14.23 -6.41 12.37
C TRP A 304 12.87 -5.84 12.74
N GLU A 305 12.02 -6.70 13.28
CA GLU A 305 10.75 -6.34 13.91
C GLU A 305 10.98 -6.25 15.43
N LEU A 306 10.80 -5.05 15.99
CA LEU A 306 10.95 -4.81 17.41
C LEU A 306 9.63 -4.36 18.03
N VAL A 307 9.28 -4.97 19.15
CA VAL A 307 8.16 -4.54 19.99
C VAL A 307 8.71 -4.05 21.31
N TYR A 308 8.28 -2.87 21.72
CA TYR A 308 8.72 -2.26 22.95
C TYR A 308 7.54 -1.79 23.79
N ASN A 309 7.64 -1.99 25.09
CA ASN A 309 6.65 -1.53 26.05
C ASN A 309 7.04 -0.16 26.61
N TYR A 310 6.09 0.76 26.64
CA TYR A 310 6.20 2.02 27.35
C TYR A 310 4.86 2.36 28.02
N ALA A 311 4.90 2.67 29.31
CA ALA A 311 3.70 2.99 30.10
C ALA A 311 2.56 1.95 29.98
N GLY A 312 2.91 0.66 29.91
CA GLY A 312 1.95 -0.43 29.82
C GLY A 312 1.33 -0.66 28.44
N ARG A 313 1.83 0.02 27.39
CA ARG A 313 1.42 -0.19 25.99
C ARG A 313 2.60 -0.69 25.17
N ASP A 314 2.31 -1.59 24.24
CA ASP A 314 3.27 -2.10 23.29
C ASP A 314 3.23 -1.27 21.99
N TYR A 315 4.41 -1.03 21.44
CA TYR A 315 4.64 -0.23 20.24
C TYR A 315 5.60 -0.96 19.32
N ASN A 316 5.40 -0.83 18.02
CA ASN A 316 6.18 -1.54 17.02
C ASN A 316 7.19 -0.62 16.31
N VAL A 317 8.36 -1.18 15.95
CA VAL A 317 9.39 -0.53 15.13
C VAL A 317 9.96 -1.54 14.15
N LEU A 318 10.06 -1.15 12.88
CA LEU A 318 10.77 -1.89 11.84
C LEU A 318 12.09 -1.21 11.53
N VAL A 319 13.18 -1.98 11.58
CA VAL A 319 14.54 -1.52 11.26
C VAL A 319 15.06 -2.26 10.02
N ASP A 320 15.58 -1.50 9.05
CA ASP A 320 16.27 -2.03 7.88
C ASP A 320 17.63 -2.59 8.30
N ALA A 321 17.84 -3.91 8.11
CA ALA A 321 19.09 -4.54 8.48
C ALA A 321 20.24 -4.25 7.50
N CYS A 322 19.96 -3.73 6.30
CA CYS A 322 20.96 -3.36 5.31
C CYS A 322 21.38 -1.88 5.43
N ARG A 323 20.40 -0.97 5.61
CA ARG A 323 20.64 0.49 5.56
C ARG A 323 20.71 1.19 6.93
N GLN A 324 20.58 0.45 8.03
CA GLN A 324 20.73 0.97 9.40
C GLN A 324 19.76 2.10 9.77
N GLU A 325 18.50 1.97 9.33
CA GLU A 325 17.49 2.99 9.60
C GLU A 325 16.15 2.39 10.04
N VAL A 326 15.32 3.22 10.67
CA VAL A 326 13.93 2.85 10.96
C VAL A 326 13.08 3.07 9.71
N LEU A 327 12.52 1.97 9.20
CA LEU A 327 11.61 1.96 8.07
C LEU A 327 10.22 2.42 8.49
N SER A 328 9.70 1.88 9.59
CA SER A 328 8.41 2.25 10.17
C SER A 328 8.46 2.20 11.69
N GLY A 329 7.65 3.01 12.37
CA GLY A 329 7.59 2.96 13.82
C GLY A 329 6.44 3.72 14.44
N GLU A 330 5.93 3.18 15.54
CA GLU A 330 4.98 3.83 16.43
C GLU A 330 5.74 4.47 17.60
N ALA A 331 5.30 5.65 18.04
CA ALA A 331 5.85 6.28 19.22
C ALA A 331 4.80 7.11 19.98
N PRO A 332 4.71 6.98 21.31
CA PRO A 332 3.80 7.81 22.08
C PRO A 332 4.27 9.26 22.11
N VAL A 333 3.29 10.15 22.01
CA VAL A 333 3.52 11.58 22.07
C VAL A 333 3.69 12.01 23.52
N GLY A 334 4.78 12.71 23.79
CA GLY A 334 5.10 13.23 25.12
C GLY A 334 4.10 14.30 25.59
N LYS A 335 3.90 14.41 26.91
CA LYS A 335 2.97 15.39 27.51
C LYS A 335 3.28 16.84 27.12
N TRP A 336 4.56 17.18 27.04
CA TRP A 336 5.01 18.51 26.62
C TRP A 336 4.69 18.82 25.17
N ALA A 337 4.81 17.85 24.26
CA ALA A 337 4.42 18.05 22.87
C ALA A 337 2.91 18.29 22.73
N LYS A 338 2.08 17.58 23.53
CA LYS A 338 0.63 17.81 23.60
C LYS A 338 0.33 19.23 24.09
N ALA A 339 1.01 19.69 25.14
CA ALA A 339 0.86 21.06 25.65
C ALA A 339 1.27 22.12 24.63
N THR A 340 2.43 21.97 23.99
CA THR A 340 2.87 22.92 22.96
C THR A 340 1.86 23.04 21.82
N ILE A 341 1.28 21.93 21.37
CA ILE A 341 0.28 21.95 20.29
C ILE A 341 -1.04 22.57 20.76
N PHE A 342 -1.50 22.21 21.95
CA PHE A 342 -2.68 22.83 22.55
C PHE A 342 -2.52 24.35 22.59
N ASP A 343 -1.37 24.82 23.10
CA ASP A 343 -1.07 26.23 23.25
C ASP A 343 -0.99 26.94 21.90
N ILE A 344 -0.33 26.36 20.89
CA ILE A 344 -0.26 26.94 19.55
C ILE A 344 -1.66 27.11 18.95
N ILE A 345 -2.52 26.09 19.04
CA ILE A 345 -3.88 26.14 18.48
C ILE A 345 -4.72 27.19 19.21
N PHE A 346 -4.68 27.19 20.55
CA PHE A 346 -5.48 28.11 21.36
C PHE A 346 -5.00 29.56 21.23
N LEU A 347 -3.70 29.80 21.16
CA LEU A 347 -3.15 31.13 20.88
C LEU A 347 -3.51 31.60 19.47
N PHE A 348 -3.48 30.72 18.48
CA PHE A 348 -3.92 31.07 17.12
C PHE A 348 -5.40 31.48 17.08
N ILE A 349 -6.27 30.73 17.76
CA ILE A 349 -7.69 31.07 17.89
C ILE A 349 -7.87 32.39 18.64
N ALA A 350 -7.11 32.61 19.71
CA ALA A 350 -7.14 33.87 20.46
C ALA A 350 -6.78 35.09 19.59
N VAL A 351 -5.76 34.94 18.73
CA VAL A 351 -5.35 35.98 17.77
C VAL A 351 -6.46 36.26 16.75
N ILE A 352 -7.13 35.23 16.21
CA ILE A 352 -8.26 35.40 15.29
C ILE A 352 -9.36 36.23 15.94
N PHE A 353 -9.75 35.90 17.18
CA PHE A 353 -10.79 36.65 17.89
C PHE A 353 -10.37 38.07 18.25
N ALA A 354 -9.10 38.31 18.57
CA ALA A 354 -8.57 39.65 18.79
C ALA A 354 -8.62 40.51 17.50
N VAL A 355 -8.29 39.92 16.35
CA VAL A 355 -8.41 40.60 15.04
C VAL A 355 -9.87 40.94 14.73
N ILE A 356 -10.80 40.00 14.96
CA ILE A 356 -12.24 40.26 14.80
C ILE A 356 -12.68 41.41 15.71
N GLY A 357 -12.26 41.40 16.99
CA GLY A 357 -12.57 42.45 17.95
C GLY A 357 -12.02 43.83 17.57
N GLY A 358 -10.90 43.89 16.85
CA GLY A 358 -10.34 45.14 16.33
C GLY A 358 -11.08 45.72 15.13
N VAL A 359 -11.87 44.91 14.42
CA VAL A 359 -12.65 45.33 13.23
C VAL A 359 -14.14 45.47 13.54
N SER A 360 -14.65 44.76 14.54
CA SER A 360 -16.05 44.86 14.97
C SER A 360 -16.26 46.07 15.88
N GLU A 361 -17.01 47.06 15.40
CA GLU A 361 -17.40 48.21 16.24
C GLU A 361 -18.37 47.77 17.34
N GLY A 362 -18.04 48.09 18.61
CA GLY A 362 -18.95 47.95 19.76
C GLY A 362 -19.16 46.54 20.32
N ALA A 363 -18.57 45.48 19.74
CA ALA A 363 -18.74 44.12 20.22
C ALA A 363 -17.64 43.72 21.22
N ALA A 364 -18.01 43.45 22.48
CA ALA A 364 -17.08 43.02 23.54
C ALA A 364 -16.76 41.52 23.51
N TRP A 365 -17.65 40.69 22.96
CA TRP A 365 -17.53 39.23 22.97
C TRP A 365 -16.26 38.68 22.29
N PRO A 366 -15.69 39.28 21.21
CA PRO A 366 -14.45 38.77 20.61
C PRO A 366 -13.25 38.94 21.53
N TRP A 367 -13.17 40.02 22.31
CA TRP A 367 -12.12 40.22 23.31
C TRP A 367 -12.23 39.24 24.48
N ILE A 368 -13.46 38.95 24.91
CA ILE A 368 -13.73 37.92 25.92
C ILE A 368 -13.27 36.55 25.39
N ALA A 369 -13.64 36.20 24.16
CA ALA A 369 -13.21 34.95 23.52
C ALA A 369 -11.68 34.86 23.42
N ALA A 370 -11.01 35.92 22.95
CA ALA A 370 -9.55 35.97 22.89
C ALA A 370 -8.89 35.74 24.26
N GLY A 371 -9.41 36.36 25.32
CA GLY A 371 -8.95 36.16 26.68
C GLY A 371 -9.14 34.73 27.19
N VAL A 372 -10.30 34.11 26.91
CA VAL A 372 -10.58 32.71 27.30
C VAL A 372 -9.63 31.74 26.61
N PHE A 373 -9.42 31.86 25.30
CA PHE A 373 -8.52 30.98 24.55
C PHE A 373 -7.06 31.18 24.98
N GLY A 374 -6.61 32.44 25.14
CA GLY A 374 -5.25 32.73 25.63
C GLY A 374 -4.99 32.25 27.06
N GLY A 375 -5.96 32.46 27.97
CA GLY A 375 -5.87 31.96 29.34
C GLY A 375 -5.88 30.43 29.44
N SER A 376 -6.66 29.77 28.59
CA SER A 376 -6.73 28.30 28.53
C SER A 376 -5.42 27.66 28.11
N ALA A 377 -4.67 28.25 27.18
CA ALA A 377 -3.33 27.79 26.80
C ALA A 377 -2.38 27.79 28.01
N ILE A 378 -2.30 28.92 28.72
CA ILE A 378 -1.45 29.04 29.92
C ILE A 378 -1.87 28.02 30.99
N ALA A 379 -3.17 27.91 31.25
CA ALA A 379 -3.70 26.97 32.23
C ALA A 379 -3.34 25.51 31.88
N TYR A 380 -3.43 25.11 30.60
CA TYR A 380 -3.09 23.75 30.17
C TYR A 380 -1.60 23.43 30.33
N SER A 381 -0.72 24.39 30.00
CA SER A 381 0.72 24.26 30.21
C SER A 381 1.09 24.13 31.70
N VAL A 382 0.47 24.94 32.58
CA VAL A 382 0.66 24.84 34.04
C VAL A 382 0.15 23.51 34.57
N TRP A 383 -1.05 23.09 34.16
CA TRP A 383 -1.61 21.80 34.54
C TRP A 383 -0.69 20.64 34.14
N THR A 384 -0.15 20.67 32.91
CA THR A 384 0.80 19.66 32.40
C THR A 384 2.09 19.60 33.22
N ALA A 385 2.58 20.74 33.73
CA ALA A 385 3.75 20.79 34.61
C ALA A 385 3.49 20.16 35.98
N THR A 386 2.26 20.28 36.51
CA THR A 386 1.88 19.76 37.84
C THR A 386 1.53 18.28 37.86
N MET A 387 1.21 17.69 36.70
CA MET A 387 0.93 16.26 36.57
C MET A 387 2.21 15.42 36.70
N LYS A 388 2.30 14.62 37.77
CA LYS A 388 3.29 13.54 37.89
C LYS A 388 2.99 12.43 36.89
N GLU A 389 4.07 11.85 36.35
CA GLU A 389 4.03 10.74 35.36
C GLU A 389 3.57 9.42 35.97
#